data_AF-A0A821D7K0-F1
#
_entry.id   AF-A0A821D7K0-F1
#
_cell.length_a   1.000
_cell.length_b   1.000
_cell.length_c   1.000
_cell.angle_alpha   90.00
_cell.angle_beta   90.00
_cell.angle_gamma   90.00
#
_symmetry.space_group_name_H-M   'P 1'
#
loop_
_entity.id
_entity.type
_entity.pdbx_description
1 polymer ?
#
loop_
_entity_poly.entity_id
_entity_poly.type
_entity_poly.pdbx_seq_one_letter_code
_entity_poly.pdbx_strand_id
1 'polypeptide(L)'
;QTQANSNNTNVTTAEAYYCAGISSYTNWQLYSTSGITMNIDTSNCSFPSTPSYFVSISGTSSHWLLAGYTAIYFPTNISFTIYARPLIVWSNTDMLNNAQTCLWNINWFGISYST
;
A
#
# COMPACT_ATOMS: atom_id res chain seq x y z
N GLN A 1 -17.57 -5.45 -44.38
CA GLN A 1 -17.00 -6.69 -43.82
C GLN A 1 -15.53 -6.44 -43.53
N THR A 2 -15.12 -6.64 -42.27
CA THR A 2 -13.81 -7.14 -41.76
C THR A 2 -13.86 -6.91 -40.24
N GLN A 3 -14.58 -7.79 -39.54
CA GLN A 3 -14.06 -8.94 -38.76
C GLN A 3 -13.49 -8.50 -37.40
N ALA A 4 -14.31 -8.69 -36.37
CA ALA A 4 -13.87 -8.74 -34.98
C ALA A 4 -12.97 -9.97 -34.80
N ASN A 5 -11.76 -9.77 -34.29
CA ASN A 5 -10.84 -10.85 -33.98
C ASN A 5 -11.15 -11.36 -32.57
N SER A 6 -11.82 -12.50 -32.48
CA SER A 6 -12.26 -13.15 -31.25
C SER A 6 -11.09 -13.88 -30.58
N ASN A 7 -10.29 -13.18 -29.78
CA ASN A 7 -9.31 -13.79 -28.89
C ASN A 7 -9.68 -13.51 -27.42
N ASN A 8 -10.53 -14.38 -26.88
CA ASN A 8 -10.63 -14.76 -25.47
C ASN A 8 -10.62 -13.63 -24.41
N THR A 9 -11.51 -12.66 -24.52
CA THR A 9 -11.75 -11.72 -23.42
C THR A 9 -13.17 -11.91 -22.89
N ASN A 10 -13.31 -12.65 -21.80
CA ASN A 10 -14.46 -12.51 -20.89
C ASN A 10 -14.36 -11.12 -20.23
N VAL A 11 -14.61 -10.05 -21.00
CA VAL A 11 -14.73 -8.70 -20.43
C VAL A 11 -16.11 -8.62 -19.81
N THR A 12 -16.20 -8.86 -18.51
CA THR A 12 -17.34 -8.42 -17.73
C THR A 12 -17.25 -6.89 -17.58
N THR A 13 -18.30 -6.18 -17.98
CA THR A 13 -18.40 -4.71 -17.89
C THR A 13 -18.69 -4.26 -16.45
N ALA A 14 -17.94 -4.76 -15.48
CA ALA A 14 -18.05 -4.32 -14.10
C ALA A 14 -17.44 -2.92 -13.96
N GLU A 15 -18.16 -2.01 -13.33
CA GLU A 15 -17.66 -0.66 -13.06
C GLU A 15 -16.46 -0.74 -12.11
N ALA A 16 -15.34 -0.16 -12.52
CA ALA A 16 -14.11 -0.15 -11.73
C ALA A 16 -14.08 1.10 -10.84
N TYR A 17 -13.93 0.89 -9.53
CA TYR A 17 -13.72 1.94 -8.54
C TYR A 17 -12.24 2.02 -8.24
N TYR A 18 -11.64 3.19 -8.43
CA TYR A 18 -10.24 3.41 -8.12
C TYR A 18 -10.07 4.64 -7.23
N CYS A 19 -9.08 4.55 -6.34
CA CYS A 19 -8.71 5.63 -5.44
C CYS A 19 -7.21 5.52 -5.15
N ALA A 20 -6.58 6.64 -4.84
CA ALA A 20 -5.16 6.68 -4.51
C ALA A 20 -4.92 7.70 -3.41
N GLY A 21 -3.80 7.54 -2.72
CA GLY A 21 -3.42 8.47 -1.67
C GLY A 21 -1.98 8.28 -1.23
N ILE A 22 -1.59 9.15 -0.30
CA ILE A 22 -0.28 9.15 0.33
C ILE A 22 -0.52 9.14 1.83
N SER A 23 0.07 8.20 2.55
CA SER A 23 0.00 8.16 4.00
C SER A 23 0.84 9.26 4.63
N SER A 24 0.61 9.54 5.91
CA SER A 24 1.54 10.35 6.68
C SER A 24 2.67 9.48 7.24
N TYR A 25 3.92 9.92 7.07
CA TYR A 25 5.11 9.31 7.69
C TYR A 25 5.00 9.24 9.22
N THR A 26 4.19 10.08 9.85
CA THR A 26 3.94 10.04 11.29
C THR A 26 3.16 8.80 11.75
N ASN A 27 2.56 8.04 10.82
CA ASN A 27 1.73 6.89 11.15
C ASN A 27 2.53 5.60 11.35
N TRP A 28 3.85 5.61 11.13
CA TRP A 28 4.70 4.47 11.43
C TRP A 28 4.73 4.19 12.94
N GLN A 29 4.61 2.92 13.30
CA GLN A 29 4.69 2.42 14.66
C GLN A 29 5.69 1.26 14.72
N LEU A 30 6.28 1.01 15.89
CA LEU A 30 7.15 -0.15 16.07
C LEU A 30 6.34 -1.45 15.94
N TYR A 31 6.93 -2.43 15.24
CA TYR A 31 6.42 -3.79 15.18
C TYR A 31 7.50 -4.75 15.66
N SER A 32 7.29 -5.34 16.85
CA SER A 32 8.20 -6.30 17.46
C SER A 32 9.64 -5.75 17.62
N THR A 33 10.66 -6.61 17.58
CA THR A 33 12.09 -6.30 17.80
C THR A 33 12.85 -5.87 16.53
N SER A 34 12.25 -5.96 15.34
CA SER A 34 12.93 -5.69 14.06
C SER A 34 11.97 -5.33 12.93
N GLY A 35 11.13 -4.32 13.15
CA GLY A 35 10.23 -3.83 12.12
C GLY A 35 9.38 -2.64 12.54
N ILE A 36 8.71 -2.06 11.56
CA ILE A 36 7.67 -1.04 11.74
C ILE A 36 6.41 -1.45 11.00
N THR A 37 5.28 -0.91 11.41
CA THR A 37 3.98 -1.14 10.81
C THR A 37 3.24 0.17 10.61
N MET A 38 2.34 0.16 9.64
CA MET A 38 1.42 1.26 9.39
C MET A 38 0.08 0.67 8.93
N ASN A 39 -1.01 1.13 9.53
CA ASN A 39 -2.35 0.94 9.00
C ASN A 39 -2.68 2.13 8.09
N ILE A 40 -3.11 1.85 6.87
CA ILE A 40 -3.49 2.82 5.85
C ILE A 40 -5.00 2.89 5.83
N ASP A 41 -5.55 4.05 6.19
CA ASP A 41 -6.97 4.34 6.11
C ASP A 41 -7.35 4.76 4.68
N THR A 42 -8.32 4.05 4.11
CA THR A 42 -8.88 4.28 2.77
C THR A 42 -10.39 4.52 2.82
N SER A 43 -10.96 4.77 4.00
CA SER A 43 -12.40 4.96 4.21
C SER A 43 -13.02 6.05 3.33
N ASN A 44 -12.27 7.12 3.06
CA ASN A 44 -12.70 8.21 2.17
C ASN A 44 -12.95 7.81 0.71
N CYS A 45 -12.48 6.63 0.29
CA CYS A 45 -12.64 6.15 -1.09
C CYS A 45 -13.96 5.42 -1.34
N SER A 46 -14.69 5.05 -0.28
CA SER A 46 -16.01 4.39 -0.39
C SER A 46 -16.02 3.17 -1.33
N PHE A 47 -14.98 2.33 -1.27
CA PHE A 47 -14.90 1.16 -2.14
C PHE A 47 -16.08 0.19 -1.89
N PRO A 48 -16.75 -0.31 -2.94
CA PRO A 48 -17.91 -1.21 -2.80
C PRO A 48 -17.54 -2.61 -2.31
N SER A 49 -16.30 -3.03 -2.54
CA SER A 49 -15.72 -4.32 -2.13
C SER A 49 -14.25 -4.13 -1.78
N THR A 50 -13.62 -5.11 -1.13
CA THR A 50 -12.19 -5.05 -0.79
C THR A 50 -11.34 -4.86 -2.06
N PRO A 51 -10.61 -3.74 -2.19
CA PRO A 51 -9.77 -3.49 -3.35
C PRO A 51 -8.54 -4.37 -3.40
N SER A 52 -8.01 -4.53 -4.61
CA SER A 52 -6.61 -4.84 -4.81
C SER A 52 -5.79 -3.58 -4.56
N TYR A 53 -4.97 -3.59 -3.52
CA TYR A 53 -4.07 -2.48 -3.18
C TYR A 53 -2.67 -2.71 -3.71
N PHE A 54 -2.07 -1.63 -4.20
CA PHE A 54 -0.69 -1.54 -4.66
C PHE A 54 -0.03 -0.40 -3.93
N VAL A 55 1.21 -0.59 -3.51
CA VAL A 55 1.92 0.42 -2.72
C VAL A 55 3.36 0.61 -3.20
N SER A 56 3.84 1.84 -3.02
CA SER A 56 5.25 2.19 -3.09
C SER A 56 5.62 3.01 -1.86
N ILE A 57 6.90 3.13 -1.58
CA ILE A 57 7.41 3.99 -0.52
C ILE A 57 8.12 5.19 -1.13
N SER A 58 7.99 6.34 -0.48
CA SER A 58 8.71 7.55 -0.81
C SER A 58 9.26 8.20 0.45
N GLY A 59 10.29 9.02 0.31
CA GLY A 59 10.88 9.77 1.41
C GLY A 59 12.08 10.56 0.91
N THR A 60 12.68 11.36 1.78
CA THR A 60 13.83 12.20 1.44
C THR A 60 15.15 11.44 1.42
N SER A 61 15.24 10.31 2.15
CA SER A 61 16.44 9.45 2.19
C SER A 61 16.10 8.04 2.71
N SER A 62 17.05 7.11 2.60
CA SER A 62 17.13 5.80 3.29
C SER A 62 15.96 4.80 3.11
N HIS A 63 14.88 5.14 2.41
CA HIS A 63 13.72 4.26 2.23
C HIS A 63 14.02 3.03 1.36
N TRP A 64 15.04 3.10 0.50
CA TRP A 64 15.52 1.95 -0.29
C TRP A 64 16.11 0.82 0.57
N LEU A 65 16.37 1.07 1.86
CA LEU A 65 16.85 0.07 2.81
C LEU A 65 15.71 -0.72 3.46
N LEU A 66 14.45 -0.46 3.08
CA LEU A 66 13.30 -1.20 3.58
C LEU A 66 12.91 -2.34 2.64
N ALA A 67 12.38 -3.41 3.23
CA ALA A 67 11.71 -4.49 2.53
C ALA A 67 10.40 -4.85 3.24
N GLY A 68 9.54 -5.60 2.55
CA GLY A 68 8.26 -6.07 3.08
C GLY A 68 7.11 -5.07 3.00
N TYR A 69 7.39 -3.76 2.83
CA TYR A 69 6.35 -2.71 2.80
C TYR A 69 5.31 -2.88 1.69
N THR A 70 5.60 -3.70 0.67
CA THR A 70 4.67 -4.05 -0.42
C THR A 70 3.73 -5.21 -0.10
N ALA A 71 3.93 -5.90 1.02
CA ALA A 71 3.04 -6.96 1.47
C ALA A 71 1.81 -6.35 2.17
N ILE A 72 0.64 -6.56 1.57
CA ILE A 72 -0.64 -6.05 2.05
C ILE A 72 -1.29 -7.08 2.99
N TYR A 73 -1.53 -6.70 4.24
CA TYR A 73 -2.15 -7.52 5.27
C TYR A 73 -3.55 -7.02 5.62
N PHE A 74 -4.45 -7.96 5.90
CA PHE A 74 -5.82 -7.70 6.34
C PHE A 74 -6.56 -6.63 5.52
N PRO A 75 -6.54 -6.69 4.17
CA PRO A 75 -7.20 -5.66 3.37
C PRO A 75 -8.71 -5.72 3.56
N THR A 76 -9.30 -4.53 3.70
CA THR A 76 -10.74 -4.28 3.73
C THR A 76 -11.06 -3.17 2.73
N ASN A 77 -12.34 -2.82 2.59
CA ASN A 77 -12.75 -1.68 1.77
C ASN A 77 -12.44 -0.30 2.40
N ILE A 78 -12.02 -0.26 3.66
CA ILE A 78 -11.73 0.99 4.39
C ILE A 78 -10.30 1.07 4.93
N SER A 79 -9.52 -0.01 4.88
CA SER A 79 -8.12 0.03 5.31
C SER A 79 -7.33 -1.22 4.89
N PHE A 80 -6.01 -1.13 5.02
CA PHE A 80 -5.11 -2.27 5.01
C PHE A 80 -3.88 -2.00 5.89
N THR A 81 -3.15 -3.04 6.26
CA THR A 81 -1.93 -2.92 7.07
C THR A 81 -0.71 -3.34 6.27
N ILE A 82 0.41 -2.66 6.48
CA ILE A 82 1.71 -3.07 5.96
C ILE A 82 2.72 -3.22 7.09
N TYR A 83 3.78 -3.96 6.80
CA TYR A 83 4.95 -4.08 7.66
C TYR A 83 6.19 -3.79 6.84
N ALA A 84 7.14 -3.07 7.42
CA ALA A 84 8.46 -2.88 6.85
C ALA A 84 9.50 -3.43 7.81
N ARG A 85 10.57 -3.98 7.25
CA ARG A 85 11.77 -4.39 7.99
C ARG A 85 13.00 -3.80 7.30
N PRO A 86 14.08 -3.55 8.04
CA PRO A 86 15.30 -3.05 7.44
C PRO A 86 16.07 -4.19 6.75
N LEU A 87 16.76 -3.86 5.66
CA LEU A 87 17.70 -4.74 4.95
C LEU A 87 19.08 -4.78 5.63
N ILE A 88 19.30 -3.88 6.59
CA ILE A 88 20.50 -3.78 7.42
C ILE A 88 20.12 -3.83 8.90
N VAL A 89 21.10 -3.94 9.78
CA VAL A 89 20.86 -3.93 11.23
C VAL A 89 20.60 -2.50 11.68
N TRP A 90 19.35 -2.21 12.05
CA TRP A 90 18.95 -1.01 12.78
C TRP A 90 18.31 -1.41 14.11
N SER A 91 18.51 -0.59 15.13
CA SER A 91 17.65 -0.67 16.31
C SER A 91 16.24 -0.24 15.94
N ASN A 92 15.24 -0.71 16.70
CA ASN A 92 13.86 -0.26 16.55
C ASN A 92 13.73 1.26 16.62
N THR A 93 14.42 1.88 17.57
CA THR A 93 14.43 3.34 17.75
C THR A 93 14.99 4.05 16.53
N ASP A 94 16.12 3.58 15.99
CA ASP A 94 16.71 4.16 14.79
C ASP A 94 15.77 4.02 13.59
N MET A 95 15.12 2.86 13.45
CA MET A 95 14.21 2.61 12.34
C MET A 95 13.01 3.56 12.37
N LEU A 96 12.37 3.72 13.53
CA LEU A 96 11.26 4.66 13.67
C LEU A 96 11.73 6.11 13.50
N ASN A 97 12.88 6.48 14.07
CA ASN A 97 13.45 7.82 13.92
C ASN A 97 13.80 8.15 12.46
N ASN A 98 14.34 7.19 11.71
CA ASN A 98 14.58 7.37 10.27
C ASN A 98 13.25 7.54 9.52
N ALA A 99 12.22 6.76 9.85
CA ALA A 99 10.90 6.92 9.23
C ALA A 99 10.34 8.34 9.42
N GLN A 100 10.53 8.93 10.59
CA GLN A 100 10.10 10.30 10.89
C GLN A 100 10.98 11.36 10.23
N THR A 101 12.31 11.26 10.33
CA THR A 101 13.25 12.28 9.84
C THR A 101 13.43 12.25 8.32
N CYS A 102 13.31 11.08 7.72
CA CYS A 102 13.38 10.89 6.26
C CYS A 102 12.01 10.93 5.58
N LEU A 103 10.94 11.28 6.31
CA LEU A 103 9.58 11.47 5.80
C LEU A 103 9.09 10.27 4.98
N TRP A 104 9.20 9.05 5.52
CA TRP A 104 8.81 7.83 4.81
C TRP A 104 7.28 7.72 4.69
N ASN A 105 6.75 8.08 3.53
CA ASN A 105 5.32 7.96 3.22
C ASN A 105 5.06 6.74 2.34
N ILE A 106 3.88 6.14 2.50
CA ILE A 106 3.37 5.09 1.64
C ILE A 106 2.43 5.70 0.61
N ASN A 107 2.82 5.62 -0.65
CA ASN A 107 1.92 5.94 -1.75
C ASN A 107 1.15 4.67 -2.07
N TRP A 108 -0.15 4.80 -2.27
CA TRP A 108 -1.00 3.65 -2.52
C TRP A 108 -2.03 3.94 -3.61
N PHE A 109 -2.43 2.86 -4.28
CA PHE A 109 -3.49 2.82 -5.28
C PHE A 109 -4.36 1.60 -4.98
N GLY A 110 -5.67 1.78 -4.93
CA GLY A 110 -6.65 0.71 -4.76
C GLY A 110 -7.58 0.66 -5.96
N ILE A 111 -7.87 -0.55 -6.44
CA ILE A 111 -8.89 -0.81 -7.45
C ILE A 111 -9.83 -1.93 -6.98
N SER A 112 -11.14 -1.69 -7.07
CA SER A 112 -12.18 -2.69 -6.84
C SER A 112 -13.23 -2.64 -7.95
N TYR A 113 -14.10 -3.65 -7.97
CA TYR A 113 -15.19 -3.74 -8.94
C TYR A 113 -16.51 -3.86 -8.18
N SER A 114 -17.59 -3.33 -8.76
CA SER A 114 -18.93 -3.65 -8.28
C SER A 114 -19.18 -5.16 -8.39
N THR A 115 -19.65 -5.75 -7.30
CA THR A 115 -20.10 -7.15 -7.23
C THR A 115 -21.52 -7.29 -7.75
#